data_AF-A0A9E2JSX7-F1
#
_entry.id   AF-A0A9E2JSX7-F1
#
_cell.length_a   1.000
_cell.length_b   1.000
_cell.length_c   1.000
_cell.angle_alpha   90.00
_cell.angle_beta   90.00
_cell.angle_gamma   90.00
#
_symmetry.space_group_name_H-M   'P 1'
#
loop_
_entity.id
_entity.type
_entity.pdbx_description
1 polymer ?
#
loop_
_entity_poly.entity_id
_entity_poly.type
_entity_poly.pdbx_seq_one_letter_code
_entity_poly.pdbx_strand_id
1 'polypeptide(L)'
;MTQLRLAALFLCLLGCPALAAAPLIGIGPAQPLLQQGKALITSRDGAATGGPSLFAGRQGGSLFEQVVRLYQDGDALDQENHASEPPLPDLQTSKAERVRHIIARAEAGRAGYDAVNHGARVKPPKKPTAMTVEEIYRWIKATPGQPHAIGRYQFIPSTLKSLVARAGIDRSRRFSPEIQDQLADLLLLDAGFDDIEQGEISRRAFMNNLAKIWAGLPNSSGKSHYHGYAGNRATMTWARFDQEMAPIFPR
;
A
#
# COMPACT_ATOMS: atom_id res chain seq x y z
N MET A 1 1.33 -52.03 69.05
CA MET A 1 -0.05 -51.58 69.31
C MET A 1 -0.80 -51.62 67.99
N THR A 2 -1.78 -52.53 67.90
CA THR A 2 -2.98 -52.55 67.04
C THR A 2 -2.82 -52.29 65.53
N GLN A 3 -2.82 -53.33 64.66
CA GLN A 3 -4.00 -53.98 64.01
C GLN A 3 -4.72 -53.00 63.04
N LEU A 4 -5.13 -53.27 61.79
CA LEU A 4 -5.62 -54.49 61.15
C LEU A 4 -5.72 -54.26 59.62
N ARG A 5 -5.48 -55.30 58.82
CA ARG A 5 -5.83 -55.44 57.39
C ARG A 5 -7.31 -55.82 57.24
N LEU A 6 -7.99 -55.49 56.14
CA LEU A 6 -9.07 -56.27 55.48
C LEU A 6 -9.47 -55.50 54.19
N ALA A 7 -9.28 -55.99 52.95
CA ALA A 7 -10.03 -57.06 52.25
C ALA A 7 -11.54 -56.74 52.19
N ALA A 8 -12.34 -56.90 51.14
CA ALA A 8 -12.32 -57.65 49.87
C ALA A 8 -13.63 -57.20 49.12
N LEU A 9 -13.64 -56.98 47.80
CA LEU A 9 -13.89 -57.94 46.70
C LEU A 9 -15.40 -58.18 46.38
N PHE A 10 -15.72 -58.15 45.06
CA PHE A 10 -16.87 -58.77 44.33
C PHE A 10 -18.26 -58.10 44.37
N LEU A 11 -19.15 -58.17 43.37
CA LEU A 11 -19.20 -58.56 41.93
C LEU A 11 -20.64 -58.31 41.43
N CYS A 12 -20.84 -58.28 40.09
CA CYS A 12 -22.08 -58.51 39.30
C CYS A 12 -22.91 -57.26 38.90
N LEU A 13 -22.90 -56.82 37.64
CA LEU A 13 -23.46 -57.37 36.38
C LEU A 13 -25.00 -57.24 36.26
N LEU A 14 -25.47 -56.37 35.35
CA LEU A 14 -26.31 -56.69 34.16
C LEU A 14 -27.01 -55.43 33.61
N GLY A 15 -26.92 -55.19 32.29
CA GLY A 15 -27.82 -54.31 31.54
C GLY A 15 -27.17 -53.47 30.42
N CYS A 16 -26.96 -54.06 29.23
CA CYS A 16 -26.86 -53.34 27.93
C CYS A 16 -28.27 -53.34 27.26
N PRO A 17 -28.59 -52.58 26.18
CA PRO A 17 -27.68 -51.91 25.21
C PRO A 17 -28.11 -50.51 24.67
N ALA A 18 -27.20 -49.92 23.86
CA ALA A 18 -27.37 -48.99 22.71
C ALA A 18 -27.93 -47.57 22.97
N LEU A 19 -27.38 -46.45 22.45
CA LEU A 19 -26.94 -46.17 21.07
C LEU A 19 -25.87 -45.04 20.99
N ALA A 20 -25.10 -45.12 19.89
CA ALA A 20 -24.45 -44.05 19.12
C ALA A 20 -23.08 -43.48 19.55
N ALA A 21 -22.06 -43.92 18.79
CA ALA A 21 -20.73 -43.33 18.58
C ALA A 21 -20.85 -41.92 17.94
N ALA A 22 -19.90 -40.99 18.10
CA ALA A 22 -18.53 -41.03 17.57
C ALA A 22 -17.64 -39.90 18.16
N PRO A 23 -16.30 -39.96 18.01
CA PRO A 23 -15.34 -39.32 18.91
C PRO A 23 -14.76 -37.97 18.45
N LEU A 24 -14.20 -37.27 19.45
CA LEU A 24 -13.22 -36.19 19.43
C LEU A 24 -11.89 -36.58 18.79
N ILE A 25 -11.35 -35.77 17.84
CA ILE A 25 -9.92 -35.44 17.57
C ILE A 25 -9.98 -34.19 16.65
N GLY A 26 -9.20 -33.11 16.69
CA GLY A 26 -8.01 -32.69 17.41
C GLY A 26 -7.58 -31.32 16.85
N ILE A 27 -6.70 -30.63 17.58
CA ILE A 27 -6.21 -29.27 17.29
C ILE A 27 -5.12 -29.31 16.20
N GLY A 28 -5.17 -28.39 15.21
CA GLY A 28 -4.12 -28.16 14.21
C GLY A 28 -4.45 -27.02 13.22
N PRO A 29 -3.45 -26.32 12.65
CA PRO A 29 -3.52 -24.89 12.31
C PRO A 29 -4.22 -24.57 10.97
N ALA A 30 -4.92 -23.44 10.92
CA ALA A 30 -5.44 -22.89 9.67
C ALA A 30 -4.31 -22.30 8.81
N GLN A 31 -3.94 -23.01 7.74
CA GLN A 31 -3.07 -22.52 6.68
C GLN A 31 -3.87 -21.67 5.67
N PRO A 32 -3.27 -20.62 5.07
CA PRO A 32 -3.91 -19.82 4.05
C PRO A 32 -4.00 -20.57 2.70
N LEU A 33 -5.18 -20.48 2.11
CA LEU A 33 -5.59 -21.11 0.85
C LEU A 33 -4.92 -20.42 -0.36
N LEU A 34 -3.73 -20.87 -0.76
CA LEU A 34 -3.20 -20.62 -2.10
C LEU A 34 -3.34 -21.91 -2.92
N GLN A 35 -4.50 -22.04 -3.55
CA GLN A 35 -4.82 -23.12 -4.46
C GLN A 35 -4.13 -22.91 -5.81
N GLN A 36 -3.39 -23.92 -6.21
CA GLN A 36 -2.70 -24.08 -7.49
C GLN A 36 -3.69 -24.00 -8.66
N GLY A 37 -3.52 -23.01 -9.54
CA GLY A 37 -4.09 -23.01 -10.88
C GLY A 37 -3.10 -23.62 -11.87
N LYS A 38 -3.42 -24.80 -12.42
CA LYS A 38 -2.70 -25.40 -13.55
C LYS A 38 -3.01 -24.64 -14.84
N ALA A 39 -1.97 -24.28 -15.59
CA ALA A 39 -2.08 -23.76 -16.95
C ALA A 39 -2.59 -24.87 -17.89
N LEU A 40 -3.56 -24.53 -18.73
CA LEU A 40 -4.15 -25.44 -19.70
C LEU A 40 -4.37 -24.69 -21.02
N ILE A 41 -3.27 -24.37 -21.71
CA ILE A 41 -3.30 -23.99 -23.13
C ILE A 41 -2.15 -24.73 -23.83
N THR A 42 -2.55 -25.49 -24.84
CA THR A 42 -1.73 -26.30 -25.74
C THR A 42 -1.22 -25.41 -26.89
N SER A 43 0.08 -25.51 -27.20
CA SER A 43 0.68 -24.88 -28.37
C SER A 43 0.38 -25.70 -29.61
N ARG A 44 -0.05 -25.04 -30.70
CA ARG A 44 -0.10 -25.64 -32.04
C ARG A 44 0.41 -24.61 -33.05
N ASP A 45 1.51 -24.93 -33.69
CA ASP A 45 2.12 -24.16 -34.79
C ASP A 45 1.24 -24.15 -36.06
N GLY A 46 1.26 -23.03 -36.79
CA GLY A 46 0.67 -22.87 -38.12
C GLY A 46 0.78 -21.43 -38.63
N ALA A 47 1.35 -21.24 -39.82
CA ALA A 47 1.97 -20.02 -40.31
C ALA A 47 1.07 -19.01 -41.06
N ALA A 48 1.60 -17.78 -41.11
CA ALA A 48 1.50 -16.72 -42.15
C ALA A 48 0.17 -15.99 -42.41
N THR A 49 0.15 -14.68 -42.11
CA THR A 49 0.12 -13.55 -43.07
C THR A 49 -0.13 -12.24 -42.31
N GLY A 50 0.83 -11.31 -42.31
CA GLY A 50 0.68 -10.01 -41.66
C GLY A 50 1.50 -8.96 -42.39
N GLY A 51 0.79 -8.06 -43.08
CA GLY A 51 1.33 -6.95 -43.87
C GLY A 51 2.15 -5.93 -43.04
N PRO A 52 2.62 -4.86 -43.71
CA PRO A 52 3.70 -4.03 -43.22
C PRO A 52 3.38 -3.41 -41.86
N SER A 53 4.29 -3.65 -40.91
CA SER A 53 4.28 -3.03 -39.60
C SER A 53 4.17 -1.51 -39.71
N LEU A 54 3.10 -0.95 -39.17
CA LEU A 54 2.85 0.49 -39.02
C LEU A 54 3.71 1.15 -37.93
N PHE A 55 4.87 0.57 -37.59
CA PHE A 55 5.79 1.07 -36.57
C PHE A 55 6.91 1.95 -37.13
N ALA A 56 6.84 2.36 -38.40
CA ALA A 56 7.73 3.39 -38.93
C ALA A 56 7.14 4.78 -38.66
N GLY A 57 7.70 5.49 -37.68
CA GLY A 57 7.68 6.97 -37.70
C GLY A 57 6.87 7.68 -36.62
N ARG A 58 7.16 7.45 -35.34
CA ARG A 58 6.90 8.47 -34.30
C ARG A 58 7.88 8.34 -33.14
N GLN A 59 9.04 8.99 -33.26
CA GLN A 59 9.88 9.27 -32.09
C GLN A 59 9.28 10.46 -31.34
N GLY A 60 8.29 10.17 -30.48
CA GLY A 60 8.01 10.98 -29.31
C GLY A 60 8.78 10.35 -28.15
N GLY A 61 9.73 11.10 -27.56
CA GLY A 61 10.40 10.65 -26.34
C GLY A 61 9.36 10.32 -25.28
N SER A 62 9.56 9.21 -24.58
CA SER A 62 8.68 8.84 -23.46
C SER A 62 8.62 9.99 -22.47
N LEU A 63 7.44 10.27 -21.89
CA LEU A 63 7.30 11.20 -20.77
C LEU A 63 8.34 10.88 -19.67
N PHE A 64 8.67 9.60 -19.53
CA PHE A 64 9.70 9.07 -18.64
C PHE A 64 11.12 9.60 -18.98
N GLU A 65 11.44 9.81 -20.25
CA GLU A 65 12.72 10.36 -20.70
C GLU A 65 12.84 11.86 -20.36
N GLN A 66 11.73 12.61 -20.44
CA GLN A 66 11.66 14.02 -20.00
C GLN A 66 11.73 14.16 -18.48
N VAL A 67 11.03 13.30 -17.74
CA VAL A 67 11.05 13.29 -16.27
C VAL A 67 12.46 12.96 -15.76
N VAL A 68 13.14 11.96 -16.34
CA VAL A 68 14.52 11.61 -15.98
C VAL A 68 15.51 12.76 -16.29
N ARG A 69 15.30 13.53 -17.37
CA ARG A 69 16.14 14.69 -17.73
C ARG A 69 15.98 15.87 -16.77
N LEU A 70 14.76 16.14 -16.30
CA LEU A 70 14.50 17.23 -15.35
C LEU A 70 15.13 16.97 -13.98
N TYR A 71 15.36 15.70 -13.62
CA TYR A 71 16.00 15.32 -12.36
C TYR A 71 17.54 15.20 -12.42
N GLN A 72 18.15 15.39 -13.60
CA GLN A 72 19.61 15.38 -13.74
C GLN A 72 20.26 16.76 -13.50
N ASP A 73 19.51 17.87 -13.62
CA ASP A 73 20.08 19.24 -13.65
C ASP A 73 19.53 20.22 -12.59
N GLY A 74 18.73 19.79 -11.61
CA GLY A 74 18.03 20.71 -10.69
C GLY A 74 18.67 20.89 -9.31
N ASP A 75 19.62 21.83 -9.20
CA ASP A 75 20.08 22.40 -7.92
C ASP A 75 19.21 23.61 -7.53
N ALA A 76 18.88 23.69 -6.23
CA ALA A 76 18.24 24.80 -5.49
C ALA A 76 16.78 25.17 -5.83
N LEU A 77 15.92 25.23 -4.80
CA LEU A 77 15.31 26.49 -4.34
C LEU A 77 14.63 26.29 -2.96
N ASP A 78 14.99 27.20 -2.06
CA ASP A 78 14.59 27.28 -0.66
C ASP A 78 13.20 27.91 -0.43
N GLN A 79 12.78 27.69 0.81
CA GLN A 79 11.55 27.95 1.55
C GLN A 79 11.16 29.44 1.72
N GLU A 80 9.85 29.77 1.76
CA GLU A 80 9.27 30.71 2.77
C GLU A 80 7.72 30.77 2.81
N ASN A 81 7.21 31.23 3.95
CA ASN A 81 5.88 31.04 4.57
C ASN A 81 4.71 31.83 3.96
N HIS A 82 3.48 31.27 4.01
CA HIS A 82 2.25 31.99 4.40
C HIS A 82 1.10 31.02 4.78
N ALA A 83 0.35 31.37 5.84
CA ALA A 83 -0.75 30.59 6.38
C ALA A 83 -2.00 30.64 5.48
N SER A 84 -2.25 29.54 4.78
CA SER A 84 -3.50 29.09 4.13
C SER A 84 -3.23 27.63 3.67
N GLU A 85 -4.23 26.76 3.58
CA GLU A 85 -4.04 25.44 2.94
C GLU A 85 -3.32 25.68 1.60
N PRO A 86 -2.20 24.98 1.29
CA PRO A 86 -1.52 25.20 0.03
C PRO A 86 -2.53 24.87 -1.09
N PRO A 87 -2.80 25.81 -2.02
CA PRO A 87 -3.63 25.51 -3.17
C PRO A 87 -3.03 24.32 -3.93
N LEU A 88 -3.87 23.60 -4.67
CA LEU A 88 -3.35 22.65 -5.65
C LEU A 88 -2.29 23.39 -6.48
N PRO A 89 -1.11 22.80 -6.69
CA PRO A 89 -0.05 23.50 -7.38
C PRO A 89 -0.51 23.85 -8.82
N ASP A 90 0.07 24.90 -9.38
CA ASP A 90 -0.33 25.58 -10.63
C ASP A 90 -0.68 24.62 -11.80
N LEU A 91 -1.44 25.08 -12.80
CA LEU A 91 -1.79 24.33 -14.01
C LEU A 91 -0.57 23.81 -14.80
N GLN A 92 0.64 24.29 -14.49
CA GLN A 92 1.93 23.80 -14.97
C GLN A 92 2.37 22.48 -14.31
N THR A 93 1.70 22.04 -13.25
CA THR A 93 2.03 20.81 -12.52
C THR A 93 1.42 19.58 -13.14
N SER A 94 2.20 18.49 -13.16
CA SER A 94 1.75 17.23 -13.76
C SER A 94 0.49 16.71 -13.06
N LYS A 95 -0.37 15.99 -13.79
CA LYS A 95 -1.53 15.33 -13.19
C LYS A 95 -1.13 14.41 -12.02
N ALA A 96 0.01 13.72 -12.15
CA ALA A 96 0.57 12.88 -11.09
C ALA A 96 0.86 13.69 -9.83
N GLU A 97 1.55 14.83 -9.95
CA GLU A 97 1.85 15.72 -8.82
C GLU A 97 0.57 16.25 -8.14
N ARG A 98 -0.44 16.62 -8.92
CA ARG A 98 -1.74 17.04 -8.38
C ARG A 98 -2.43 15.91 -7.60
N VAL A 99 -2.38 14.67 -8.10
CA VAL A 99 -2.89 13.49 -7.37
C VAL A 99 -2.08 13.24 -6.10
N ARG A 100 -0.75 13.32 -6.15
CA ARG A 100 0.14 13.20 -4.97
C ARG A 100 -0.21 14.24 -3.90
N HIS A 101 -0.54 15.46 -4.31
CA HIS A 101 -0.96 16.50 -3.38
C HIS A 101 -2.27 16.17 -2.66
N ILE A 102 -3.26 15.61 -3.37
CA ILE A 102 -4.53 15.15 -2.77
C ILE A 102 -4.26 14.03 -1.76
N ILE A 103 -3.42 13.05 -2.11
CA ILE A 103 -3.01 11.96 -1.22
C ILE A 103 -2.32 12.52 0.04
N ALA A 104 -1.36 13.43 -0.12
CA ALA A 104 -0.60 14.01 0.98
C ALA A 104 -1.50 14.73 2.00
N ARG A 105 -2.53 15.43 1.52
CA ARG A 105 -3.52 16.08 2.40
C ARG A 105 -4.35 15.07 3.17
N ALA A 106 -4.65 13.91 2.58
CA ALA A 106 -5.35 12.83 3.27
C ALA A 106 -4.47 12.14 4.33
N GLU A 107 -3.17 11.98 4.06
CA GLU A 107 -2.29 11.08 4.81
C GLU A 107 -1.36 11.78 5.82
N ALA A 108 -0.77 12.91 5.44
CA ALA A 108 0.34 13.52 6.19
C ALA A 108 0.01 14.90 6.78
N GLY A 109 -1.04 15.56 6.28
CA GLY A 109 -1.41 16.92 6.70
C GLY A 109 -0.21 17.88 6.64
N ARG A 110 -0.04 18.71 7.69
CA ARG A 110 1.05 19.70 7.77
C ARG A 110 2.46 19.12 7.89
N ALA A 111 2.60 17.85 8.29
CA ALA A 111 3.92 17.26 8.48
C ALA A 111 4.58 16.86 7.14
N GLY A 112 3.77 16.70 6.08
CA GLY A 112 4.27 16.45 4.72
C GLY A 112 5.30 15.32 4.67
N TYR A 113 6.42 15.57 4.01
CA TYR A 113 7.53 14.60 3.83
C TYR A 113 8.16 14.13 5.14
N ASP A 114 7.95 14.83 6.24
CA ASP A 114 8.45 14.47 7.56
C ASP A 114 7.39 13.82 8.47
N ALA A 115 6.23 13.46 7.91
CA ALA A 115 5.17 12.80 8.66
C ALA A 115 5.63 11.44 9.22
N VAL A 116 5.25 11.18 10.47
CA VAL A 116 5.46 9.91 11.16
C VAL A 116 4.15 9.55 11.83
N ASN A 117 3.73 8.29 11.71
CA ASN A 117 2.50 7.82 12.31
C ASN A 117 2.36 8.28 13.77
N HIS A 118 1.21 8.87 14.11
CA HIS A 118 0.98 9.43 15.44
C HIS A 118 1.10 8.37 16.54
N GLY A 119 0.70 7.12 16.26
CA GLY A 119 0.77 5.99 17.20
C GLY A 119 2.17 5.42 17.45
N ALA A 120 3.20 5.88 16.73
CA ALA A 120 4.59 5.48 16.97
C ALA A 120 5.06 6.02 18.33
N ARG A 121 5.30 5.13 19.30
CA ARG A 121 5.73 5.48 20.66
C ARG A 121 7.18 5.97 20.68
N VAL A 122 8.06 5.28 19.96
CA VAL A 122 9.46 5.67 19.77
C VAL A 122 9.59 6.32 18.39
N LYS A 123 9.79 7.65 18.37
CA LYS A 123 9.96 8.40 17.12
C LYS A 123 11.34 8.15 16.50
N PRO A 124 11.49 8.34 15.17
CA PRO A 124 12.80 8.26 14.54
C PRO A 124 13.76 9.30 15.13
N PRO A 125 15.08 9.04 15.13
CA PRO A 125 16.07 9.92 15.74
C PRO A 125 16.27 11.24 14.97
N LYS A 126 15.78 11.32 13.74
CA LYS A 126 15.83 12.49 12.87
C LYS A 126 14.48 12.63 12.15
N LYS A 127 14.25 13.79 11.54
CA LYS A 127 13.17 13.97 10.57
C LYS A 127 13.31 12.96 9.41
N PRO A 128 12.22 12.37 8.89
CA PRO A 128 12.29 11.41 7.79
C PRO A 128 13.13 11.85 6.60
N THR A 129 13.01 13.09 6.14
CA THR A 129 13.82 13.64 5.02
C THR A 129 15.32 13.74 5.32
N ALA A 130 15.68 13.79 6.60
CA ALA A 130 17.06 13.82 7.06
C ALA A 130 17.66 12.43 7.28
N MET A 131 16.88 11.36 7.12
CA MET A 131 17.31 9.98 7.28
C MET A 131 17.67 9.34 5.94
N THR A 132 18.59 8.37 5.95
CA THR A 132 18.71 7.41 4.85
C THR A 132 17.62 6.34 4.92
N VAL A 133 17.36 5.67 3.80
CA VAL A 133 16.44 4.52 3.78
C VAL A 133 16.91 3.42 4.76
N GLU A 134 18.22 3.19 4.86
CA GLU A 134 18.81 2.24 5.82
C GLU A 134 18.60 2.70 7.28
N GLU A 135 18.72 4.00 7.58
CA GLU A 135 18.38 4.54 8.91
C GLU A 135 16.91 4.30 9.27
N ILE A 136 15.99 4.42 8.30
CA ILE A 136 14.56 4.12 8.51
C ILE A 136 14.37 2.64 8.81
N TYR A 137 15.01 1.74 8.06
CA TYR A 137 14.95 0.30 8.33
C TYR A 137 15.52 -0.07 9.69
N ARG A 138 16.61 0.55 10.12
CA ARG A 138 17.17 0.36 11.46
C ARG A 138 16.20 0.83 12.55
N TRP A 139 15.56 1.99 12.38
CA TRP A 139 14.53 2.47 13.32
C TRP A 139 13.35 1.50 13.42
N ILE A 140 12.84 1.02 12.28
CA ILE A 140 11.75 0.02 12.23
C ILE A 140 12.15 -1.25 12.99
N LYS A 141 13.34 -1.79 12.72
CA LYS A 141 13.85 -3.01 13.37
C LYS A 141 14.06 -2.83 14.87
N ALA A 142 14.52 -1.67 15.31
CA ALA A 142 14.80 -1.38 16.71
C ALA A 142 13.52 -1.13 17.55
N THR A 143 12.37 -0.95 16.90
CA THR A 143 11.11 -0.57 17.57
C THR A 143 9.98 -1.53 17.19
N PRO A 144 10.07 -2.83 17.49
CA PRO A 144 9.04 -3.80 17.10
C PRO A 144 7.69 -3.52 17.78
N GLY A 145 6.60 -3.82 17.09
CA GLY A 145 5.24 -3.79 17.66
C GLY A 145 4.55 -2.42 17.71
N GLN A 146 5.16 -1.36 17.20
CA GLN A 146 4.51 -0.06 17.00
C GLN A 146 4.17 0.17 15.52
N PRO A 147 3.28 1.12 15.16
CA PRO A 147 3.07 1.50 13.76
C PRO A 147 4.26 2.32 13.23
N HIS A 148 4.64 2.08 11.98
CA HIS A 148 5.81 2.72 11.34
C HIS A 148 5.49 3.43 10.02
N ALA A 149 4.23 3.79 9.77
CA ALA A 149 3.89 4.58 8.59
C ALA A 149 4.70 5.90 8.63
N ILE A 150 5.38 6.21 7.52
CA ILE A 150 6.37 7.30 7.46
C ILE A 150 6.30 8.05 6.12
N GLY A 151 6.63 9.33 6.14
CA GLY A 151 6.69 10.20 4.97
C GLY A 151 5.33 10.76 4.55
N ARG A 152 5.37 11.59 3.49
CA ARG A 152 4.22 12.31 2.92
C ARG A 152 3.08 11.39 2.50
N TYR A 153 3.43 10.15 2.15
CA TYR A 153 2.52 9.14 1.64
C TYR A 153 2.31 7.96 2.61
N GLN A 154 2.73 8.12 3.88
CA GLN A 154 2.51 7.15 4.97
C GLN A 154 2.89 5.70 4.62
N PHE A 155 4.09 5.50 4.05
CA PHE A 155 4.55 4.18 3.65
C PHE A 155 4.71 3.25 4.86
N ILE A 156 4.05 2.09 4.83
CA ILE A 156 4.24 1.02 5.83
C ILE A 156 5.50 0.18 5.50
N PRO A 157 6.12 -0.52 6.48
CA PRO A 157 7.42 -1.17 6.30
C PRO A 157 7.53 -2.13 5.11
N SER A 158 6.52 -2.99 4.92
CA SER A 158 6.50 -3.96 3.81
C SER A 158 6.43 -3.26 2.46
N THR A 159 5.55 -2.27 2.33
CA THR A 159 5.39 -1.45 1.12
C THR A 159 6.66 -0.67 0.81
N LEU A 160 7.24 0.03 1.79
CA LEU A 160 8.49 0.78 1.60
C LEU A 160 9.62 -0.13 1.10
N LYS A 161 9.79 -1.31 1.73
CA LYS A 161 10.80 -2.29 1.32
C LYS A 161 10.61 -2.77 -0.11
N SER A 162 9.36 -3.07 -0.50
CA SER A 162 9.02 -3.51 -1.85
C SER A 162 9.32 -2.43 -2.88
N LEU A 163 8.87 -1.19 -2.63
CA LEU A 163 9.04 -0.07 -3.55
C LEU A 163 10.50 0.34 -3.72
N VAL A 164 11.29 0.38 -2.64
CA VAL A 164 12.74 0.66 -2.70
C VAL A 164 13.46 -0.39 -3.56
N ALA A 165 13.10 -1.67 -3.41
CA ALA A 165 13.66 -2.73 -4.23
C ALA A 165 13.23 -2.60 -5.70
N ARG A 166 11.94 -2.33 -5.96
CA ARG A 166 11.38 -2.16 -7.31
C ARG A 166 11.98 -0.96 -8.04
N ALA A 167 12.27 0.12 -7.31
CA ALA A 167 12.89 1.33 -7.84
C ALA A 167 14.42 1.24 -7.97
N GLY A 168 15.07 0.17 -7.47
CA GLY A 168 16.53 0.06 -7.46
C GLY A 168 17.23 1.12 -6.61
N ILE A 169 16.57 1.67 -5.60
CA ILE A 169 17.12 2.73 -4.76
C ILE A 169 18.14 2.16 -3.77
N ASP A 170 19.35 2.71 -3.80
CA ASP A 170 20.37 2.39 -2.81
C ASP A 170 19.93 2.82 -1.40
N ARG A 171 20.09 1.94 -0.41
CA ARG A 171 19.60 2.18 0.96
C ARG A 171 20.38 3.29 1.68
N SER A 172 21.56 3.65 1.20
CA SER A 172 22.34 4.79 1.70
C SER A 172 21.77 6.14 1.24
N ARG A 173 20.88 6.17 0.24
CA ARG A 173 20.22 7.40 -0.22
C ARG A 173 19.34 7.97 0.89
N ARG A 174 19.28 9.30 0.95
CA ARG A 174 18.33 10.02 1.80
C ARG A 174 16.91 9.72 1.36
N PHE A 175 16.00 9.59 2.32
CA PHE A 175 14.56 9.49 2.10
C PHE A 175 13.96 10.87 1.80
N SER A 176 14.56 11.55 0.81
CA SER A 176 14.27 12.92 0.40
C SER A 176 12.87 13.04 -0.21
N PRO A 177 12.33 14.26 -0.36
CA PRO A 177 11.06 14.48 -1.04
C PRO A 177 10.96 13.80 -2.41
N GLU A 178 12.03 13.84 -3.19
CA GLU A 178 12.09 13.26 -4.54
C GLU A 178 12.00 11.73 -4.49
N ILE A 179 12.70 11.11 -3.53
CA ILE A 179 12.61 9.65 -3.31
C ILE A 179 11.20 9.27 -2.87
N GLN A 180 10.57 10.04 -1.99
CA GLN A 180 9.19 9.78 -1.57
C GLN A 180 8.21 9.92 -2.74
N ASP A 181 8.38 10.93 -3.60
CA ASP A 181 7.56 11.14 -4.79
C ASP A 181 7.72 10.01 -5.80
N GLN A 182 8.96 9.59 -6.08
CA GLN A 182 9.26 8.45 -6.96
C GLN A 182 8.58 7.16 -6.48
N LEU A 183 8.60 6.90 -5.16
CA LEU A 183 7.95 5.74 -4.57
C LEU A 183 6.42 5.86 -4.61
N ALA A 184 5.87 7.07 -4.50
CA ALA A 184 4.44 7.31 -4.65
C ALA A 184 3.97 7.12 -6.10
N ASP A 185 4.77 7.53 -7.08
CA ASP A 185 4.47 7.35 -8.50
C ASP A 185 4.37 5.87 -8.86
N LEU A 186 5.25 5.04 -8.31
CA LEU A 186 5.15 3.60 -8.41
C LEU A 186 3.81 3.05 -7.87
N LEU A 187 3.25 3.64 -6.82
CA LEU A 187 1.93 3.27 -6.30
C LEU A 187 0.77 3.85 -7.14
N LEU A 188 0.96 5.01 -7.77
CA LEU A 188 -0.02 5.57 -8.71
C LEU A 188 -0.14 4.66 -9.94
N LEU A 189 0.97 4.16 -10.46
CA LEU A 189 0.99 3.17 -11.52
C LEU A 189 0.23 1.90 -11.11
N ASP A 190 0.50 1.37 -9.91
CA ASP A 190 -0.24 0.21 -9.37
C ASP A 190 -1.75 0.48 -9.21
N ALA A 191 -2.17 1.75 -9.07
CA ALA A 191 -3.57 2.14 -8.97
C ALA A 191 -4.26 2.32 -10.34
N GLY A 192 -3.51 2.27 -11.45
CA GLY A 192 -4.01 2.46 -12.82
C GLY A 192 -3.88 3.90 -13.31
N PHE A 193 -2.81 4.61 -12.96
CA PHE A 193 -2.58 5.99 -13.45
C PHE A 193 -2.47 6.05 -14.98
N ASP A 194 -1.78 5.10 -15.61
CA ASP A 194 -1.69 5.03 -17.07
C ASP A 194 -3.05 4.70 -17.70
N ASP A 195 -3.80 3.80 -17.08
CA ASP A 195 -5.14 3.39 -17.54
C ASP A 195 -6.12 4.57 -17.53
N ILE A 196 -6.09 5.43 -16.50
CA ILE A 196 -6.95 6.62 -16.46
C ILE A 196 -6.50 7.69 -17.46
N GLU A 197 -5.19 7.86 -17.69
CA GLU A 197 -4.68 8.77 -18.72
C GLU A 197 -5.10 8.35 -20.13
N GLN A 198 -5.23 7.04 -20.36
CA GLN A 198 -5.68 6.46 -21.62
C GLN A 198 -7.21 6.35 -21.72
N GLY A 199 -7.95 6.65 -20.65
CA GLY A 199 -9.40 6.54 -20.60
C GLY A 199 -9.93 5.11 -20.48
N GLU A 200 -9.07 4.14 -20.15
CA GLU A 200 -9.43 2.72 -19.98
C GLU A 200 -10.17 2.46 -18.66
N ILE A 201 -9.88 3.26 -17.63
CA ILE A 201 -10.64 3.26 -16.38
C ILE A 201 -11.28 4.63 -16.11
N SER A 202 -12.50 4.60 -15.57
CA SER A 202 -13.16 5.83 -15.15
C SER A 202 -12.43 6.50 -13.97
N ARG A 203 -12.58 7.82 -13.82
CA ARG A 203 -12.11 8.56 -12.64
C ARG A 203 -12.59 7.94 -11.33
N ARG A 204 -13.86 7.48 -11.27
CA ARG A 204 -14.40 6.80 -10.09
C ARG A 204 -13.66 5.48 -9.80
N ALA A 205 -13.32 4.70 -10.83
CA ALA A 205 -12.57 3.45 -10.65
C ALA A 205 -11.16 3.73 -10.10
N PHE A 206 -10.44 4.68 -10.71
CA PHE A 206 -9.12 5.11 -10.24
C PHE A 206 -9.15 5.59 -8.79
N MET A 207 -10.10 6.44 -8.42
CA MET A 207 -10.26 6.91 -7.03
C MET A 207 -10.50 5.76 -6.04
N ASN A 208 -11.26 4.72 -6.41
CA ASN A 208 -11.43 3.55 -5.56
C ASN A 208 -10.16 2.70 -5.48
N ASN A 209 -9.34 2.63 -6.54
CA ASN A 209 -8.04 1.96 -6.50
C ASN A 209 -7.07 2.71 -5.57
N LEU A 210 -7.00 4.04 -5.65
CA LEU A 210 -6.24 4.86 -4.72
C LEU A 210 -6.64 4.59 -3.27
N ALA A 211 -7.95 4.50 -2.98
CA ALA A 211 -8.44 4.20 -1.64
C ALA A 211 -8.08 2.80 -1.11
N LYS A 212 -7.68 1.86 -1.98
CA LYS A 212 -7.12 0.55 -1.58
C LYS A 212 -5.64 0.62 -1.21
N ILE A 213 -4.96 1.74 -1.46
CA ILE A 213 -3.54 1.92 -1.13
C ILE A 213 -3.41 2.87 0.07
N TRP A 214 -4.16 3.97 0.06
CA TRP A 214 -4.09 5.04 1.07
C TRP A 214 -5.35 5.06 1.93
N ALA A 215 -5.19 4.76 3.22
CA ALA A 215 -6.28 4.57 4.15
C ALA A 215 -7.04 5.87 4.48
N GLY A 216 -6.39 7.02 4.35
CA GLY A 216 -6.99 8.34 4.52
C GLY A 216 -7.96 8.71 3.40
N LEU A 217 -7.88 8.07 2.23
CA LEU A 217 -8.80 8.32 1.12
C LEU A 217 -10.13 7.57 1.30
N PRO A 218 -11.28 8.21 0.99
CA PRO A 218 -12.56 7.54 0.96
C PRO A 218 -12.71 6.72 -0.33
N ASN A 219 -13.31 5.53 -0.20
CA ASN A 219 -13.89 4.82 -1.34
C ASN A 219 -15.29 5.37 -1.66
N SER A 220 -15.94 4.84 -2.70
CA SER A 220 -17.24 5.34 -3.16
C SER A 220 -18.43 5.13 -2.20
N SER A 221 -18.24 4.43 -1.08
CA SER A 221 -19.19 4.41 0.04
C SER A 221 -19.01 5.58 1.03
N GLY A 222 -17.98 6.40 0.84
CA GLY A 222 -17.59 7.49 1.74
C GLY A 222 -16.70 7.05 2.91
N LYS A 223 -16.41 5.76 3.06
CA LYS A 223 -15.54 5.21 4.11
C LYS A 223 -14.14 4.93 3.58
N SER A 224 -13.15 4.86 4.47
CA SER A 224 -11.86 4.25 4.14
C SER A 224 -12.07 2.80 3.69
N HIS A 225 -11.27 2.32 2.74
CA HIS A 225 -11.26 0.90 2.41
C HIS A 225 -10.93 0.02 3.62
N TYR A 226 -10.13 0.55 4.56
CA TYR A 226 -9.70 -0.13 5.77
C TYR A 226 -10.51 0.24 7.02
N HIS A 227 -11.72 0.77 6.84
CA HIS A 227 -12.56 1.19 7.97
C HIS A 227 -12.79 0.04 8.97
N GLY A 228 -12.54 0.31 10.25
CA GLY A 228 -12.65 -0.69 11.33
C GLY A 228 -11.39 -1.51 11.57
N TYR A 229 -10.38 -1.43 10.70
CA TYR A 229 -9.08 -2.07 10.90
C TYR A 229 -8.08 -1.06 11.47
N ALA A 230 -7.45 -1.40 12.61
CA ALA A 230 -6.38 -0.60 13.23
C ALA A 230 -6.69 0.90 13.43
N GLY A 231 -7.98 1.25 13.60
CA GLY A 231 -8.42 2.63 13.76
C GLY A 231 -8.47 3.48 12.48
N ASN A 232 -8.25 2.88 11.30
CA ASN A 232 -8.25 3.59 10.03
C ASN A 232 -9.61 4.22 9.71
N ARG A 233 -9.56 5.46 9.23
CA ARG A 233 -10.72 6.27 8.83
C ARG A 233 -10.33 7.18 7.68
N ALA A 234 -11.29 7.49 6.80
CA ALA A 234 -11.10 8.49 5.77
C ALA A 234 -10.99 9.88 6.41
N THR A 235 -10.05 10.68 5.96
CA THR A 235 -9.79 12.04 6.46
C THR A 235 -10.45 13.12 5.61
N MET A 236 -11.01 12.73 4.47
CA MET A 236 -11.84 13.58 3.59
C MET A 236 -13.09 12.84 3.13
N THR A 237 -14.10 13.59 2.65
CA THR A 237 -15.34 13.02 2.11
C THR A 237 -15.17 12.61 0.65
N TRP A 238 -15.97 11.64 0.19
CA TRP A 238 -15.99 11.27 -1.23
C TRP A 238 -16.30 12.46 -2.14
N ALA A 239 -17.23 13.34 -1.73
CA ALA A 239 -17.58 14.54 -2.50
C ALA A 239 -16.39 15.49 -2.67
N ARG A 240 -15.62 15.75 -1.60
CA ARG A 240 -14.40 16.56 -1.69
C ARG A 240 -13.36 15.88 -2.59
N PHE A 241 -13.18 14.57 -2.43
CA PHE A 241 -12.23 13.83 -3.27
C PHE A 241 -12.61 13.87 -4.76
N ASP A 242 -13.89 13.70 -5.09
CA ASP A 242 -14.41 13.80 -6.47
C ASP A 242 -14.18 15.19 -7.06
N GLN A 243 -14.48 16.23 -6.27
CA GLN A 243 -14.30 17.63 -6.67
C GLN A 243 -12.84 17.97 -6.98
N GLU A 244 -11.90 17.48 -6.17
CA GLU A 244 -10.46 17.74 -6.37
C GLU A 244 -9.88 16.93 -7.54
N MET A 245 -10.43 15.74 -7.82
CA MET A 245 -10.01 14.90 -8.96
C MET A 245 -10.63 15.33 -10.29
N ALA A 246 -11.81 15.95 -10.30
CA ALA A 246 -12.51 16.37 -11.52
C ALA A 246 -11.69 17.30 -12.45
N PRO A 247 -10.94 18.31 -11.97
CA PRO A 247 -10.10 19.13 -12.83
C PRO A 247 -8.79 18.45 -13.26
N ILE A 248 -8.50 17.23 -12.80
CA ILE A 248 -7.36 16.41 -13.25
C ILE A 248 -7.84 15.44 -14.34
N PHE A 249 -8.98 14.79 -14.11
CA PHE A 249 -9.59 13.83 -15.02
C PHE A 249 -11.09 14.15 -15.20
N PRO A 250 -11.44 14.93 -16.24
CA PRO A 250 -12.84 15.21 -16.58
C PRO A 250 -13.62 13.91 -16.89
N ARG A 251 -14.96 13.99 -16.79
CA ARG A 251 -15.84 12.86 -17.11
C ARG A 251 -15.91 12.58 -18.59
#